data_AF-A0A9W8U989-F1
#
_entry.id   AF-A0A9W8U989-F1
#
_cell.length_a   1.000
_cell.length_b   1.000
_cell.length_c   1.000
_cell.angle_alpha   90.00
_cell.angle_beta   90.00
_cell.angle_gamma   90.00
#
_symmetry.space_group_name_H-M   'P 1'
#
loop_
_entity.id
_entity.type
_entity.pdbx_description
1 polymer ?
#
loop_
_entity_poly.entity_id
_entity_poly.type
_entity_poly.pdbx_seq_one_letter_code
_entity_poly.pdbx_strand_id
1 'polypeptide(L)'
;MAGVIQLGDAIKFAELARTVYELGWSKEHNASKNYRDFVADVHTLQKSLEDLEDAVIRAQQSLLNHGAVSTDRLGGDRDSLFEIIGDYNGTLRECEQLLDDNRRYAETTGPIKNIGWNISVMPQVEHLRGRLQMHSSRIQHILKPFQM
;
A
#
# COMPACT_ATOMS: atom_id res chain seq x y z
N MET A 1 -15.18 6.48 20.18
CA MET A 1 -13.93 6.88 20.86
C MET A 1 -12.88 6.95 19.77
N ALA A 2 -12.72 8.12 19.15
CA ALA A 2 -11.90 8.31 17.97
C ALA A 2 -10.43 8.06 18.29
N GLY A 3 -9.86 7.01 17.69
CA GLY A 3 -8.51 6.53 17.96
C GLY A 3 -7.47 7.31 17.16
N VAL A 4 -6.92 8.36 17.75
CA VAL A 4 -5.82 9.19 17.21
C VAL A 4 -4.86 8.36 16.35
N ILE A 5 -4.59 8.78 15.11
CA ILE A 5 -3.57 8.18 14.25
C ILE A 5 -2.27 8.17 15.05
N GLN A 6 -1.88 7.00 15.54
CA GLN A 6 -0.52 6.82 15.98
C GLN A 6 0.31 6.70 14.70
N LEU A 7 1.37 7.50 14.58
CA LEU A 7 2.39 7.38 13.52
C LEU A 7 2.80 5.91 13.27
N GLY A 8 2.74 5.08 14.30
CA GLY A 8 2.99 3.64 14.23
C GLY A 8 2.04 2.83 13.33
N ASP A 9 0.86 3.33 12.98
CA ASP A 9 -0.03 2.67 12.03
C ASP A 9 0.46 2.91 10.59
N ALA A 10 0.78 4.15 10.21
CA ALA A 10 1.35 4.47 8.90
C ALA A 10 2.68 3.74 8.62
N ILE A 11 3.56 3.67 9.64
CA ILE A 11 4.82 2.91 9.58
C ILE A 11 4.58 1.44 9.28
N LYS A 12 3.67 0.79 10.03
CA LYS A 12 3.32 -0.63 9.81
C LYS A 12 2.72 -0.86 8.43
N PHE A 13 2.06 0.14 7.86
CA PHE A 13 1.45 0.04 6.53
C PHE A 13 2.49 0.18 5.41
N ALA A 14 3.47 1.07 5.57
CA ALA A 14 4.62 1.16 4.67
C ALA A 14 5.45 -0.15 4.71
N GLU A 15 5.65 -0.74 5.89
CA GLU A 15 6.32 -2.04 6.06
C GLU A 15 5.58 -3.19 5.35
N LEU A 16 4.25 -3.23 5.45
CA LEU A 16 3.44 -4.24 4.75
C LEU A 16 3.54 -4.08 3.24
N ALA A 17 3.39 -2.86 2.73
CA ALA A 17 3.50 -2.58 1.30
C ALA A 17 4.90 -2.92 0.76
N ARG A 18 5.95 -2.64 1.54
CA ARG A 18 7.33 -3.03 1.25
C ARG A 18 7.50 -4.55 1.19
N THR A 19 6.93 -5.28 2.14
CA THR A 19 6.95 -6.76 2.16
C THR A 19 6.33 -7.33 0.89
N VAL A 20 5.16 -6.81 0.49
CA VAL A 20 4.48 -7.23 -0.75
C VAL A 20 5.34 -6.92 -1.97
N TYR A 21 5.99 -5.74 -2.02
CA TYR A 21 6.90 -5.39 -3.11
C TYR A 21 8.11 -6.32 -3.19
N GLU A 22 8.79 -6.59 -2.07
CA GLU A 22 9.97 -7.47 -2.02
C GLU A 22 9.62 -8.90 -2.46
N LEU A 23 8.45 -9.42 -2.05
CA LEU A 23 7.91 -10.70 -2.51
C LEU A 23 7.66 -10.71 -4.03
N GLY A 24 7.07 -9.63 -4.56
CA GLY A 24 6.76 -9.48 -5.99
C GLY A 24 8.00 -9.36 -6.88
N TRP A 25 8.98 -8.55 -6.45
CA TRP A 25 10.20 -8.21 -7.19
C TRP A 25 11.13 -9.41 -7.41
N SER A 26 11.21 -10.33 -6.43
CA SER A 26 12.03 -11.56 -6.54
C SER A 26 11.72 -12.42 -7.79
N LYS A 27 10.54 -12.24 -8.39
CA LYS A 27 10.05 -13.01 -9.55
C LYS A 27 9.99 -12.24 -10.87
N GLU A 28 10.34 -10.95 -10.91
CA GLU A 28 10.12 -10.12 -12.09
C GLU A 28 10.97 -10.54 -13.30
N HIS A 29 12.09 -11.24 -13.08
CA HIS A 29 13.06 -11.60 -14.11
C HIS A 29 12.49 -12.42 -15.30
N ASN A 30 11.29 -13.02 -15.20
CA ASN A 30 10.60 -13.73 -16.29
C ASN A 30 9.06 -13.51 -16.31
N ALA A 31 8.55 -12.44 -15.70
CA ALA A 31 7.11 -12.25 -15.51
C ALA A 31 6.39 -11.61 -16.72
N SER A 32 5.07 -11.87 -16.84
CA SER A 32 4.21 -11.22 -17.84
C SER A 32 4.06 -9.72 -17.56
N LYS A 33 3.79 -8.91 -18.61
CA LYS A 33 3.60 -7.46 -18.48
C LYS A 33 2.60 -7.08 -17.38
N ASN A 34 1.46 -7.76 -17.32
CA ASN A 34 0.42 -7.49 -16.32
C ASN A 34 0.89 -7.71 -14.87
N TYR A 35 1.77 -8.69 -14.65
CA TYR A 35 2.35 -8.94 -13.34
C TYR A 35 3.38 -7.86 -12.97
N ARG A 36 4.18 -7.39 -13.93
CA ARG A 36 5.11 -6.28 -13.74
C ARG A 36 4.37 -4.99 -13.38
N ASP A 37 3.31 -4.70 -14.12
CA ASP A 37 2.48 -3.52 -13.86
C ASP A 37 1.79 -3.61 -12.48
N PHE A 38 1.37 -4.81 -12.05
CA PHE A 38 0.83 -5.02 -10.70
C PHE A 38 1.86 -4.72 -9.61
N VAL A 39 3.09 -5.22 -9.74
CA VAL A 39 4.16 -4.93 -8.77
C VAL A 39 4.49 -3.43 -8.75
N ALA A 40 4.46 -2.76 -9.90
CA ALA A 40 4.62 -1.31 -10.00
C ALA A 40 3.48 -0.53 -9.30
N ASP A 41 2.23 -0.99 -9.40
CA ASP A 41 1.10 -0.40 -8.69
C ASP A 41 1.22 -0.59 -7.16
N VAL A 42 1.72 -1.74 -6.69
CA VAL A 42 2.02 -1.98 -5.26
C VAL A 42 3.10 -1.01 -4.77
N HIS A 43 4.20 -0.86 -5.52
CA HIS A 43 5.29 0.06 -5.19
C HIS A 43 4.82 1.52 -5.14
N THR A 44 3.92 1.90 -6.06
CA THR A 44 3.33 3.25 -6.07
C THR A 44 2.51 3.52 -4.81
N LEU A 45 1.73 2.53 -4.35
CA LEU A 45 0.99 2.64 -3.10
C LEU A 45 1.93 2.73 -1.89
N GLN A 46 2.98 1.90 -1.85
CA GLN A 46 4.01 1.97 -0.80
C GLN A 46 4.58 3.38 -0.70
N LYS A 47 5.07 3.94 -1.81
CA LYS A 47 5.67 5.28 -1.83
C LYS A 47 4.67 6.35 -1.40
N SER A 48 3.42 6.24 -1.83
CA SER A 48 2.37 7.17 -1.42
C SER A 48 2.11 7.13 0.09
N LEU A 49 2.12 5.95 0.70
CA LEU A 49 1.96 5.77 2.15
C LEU A 49 3.16 6.33 2.93
N GLU A 50 4.39 6.15 2.45
CA GLU A 50 5.59 6.77 3.03
C GLU A 50 5.51 8.30 2.98
N ASP A 51 5.12 8.87 1.83
CA ASP A 51 4.99 10.31 1.68
C ASP A 51 3.90 10.89 2.61
N LEU A 52 2.83 10.13 2.84
CA LEU A 52 1.77 10.48 3.80
C LEU A 52 2.30 10.49 5.23
N GLU A 53 3.05 9.46 5.62
CA GLU A 53 3.68 9.38 6.93
C GLU A 53 4.59 10.60 7.17
N ASP A 54 5.48 10.89 6.22
CA ASP A 54 6.39 12.02 6.29
C ASP A 54 5.64 13.36 6.41
N ALA A 55 4.52 13.52 5.68
CA ALA A 55 3.70 14.73 5.78
C ALA A 55 3.06 14.88 7.17
N VAL A 56 2.56 13.79 7.76
CA VAL A 56 2.01 13.79 9.12
C VAL A 56 3.09 14.13 10.15
N ILE A 57 4.30 13.57 10.02
CA ILE A 57 5.44 13.88 10.90
C ILE A 57 5.79 15.37 10.82
N ARG A 58 5.92 15.93 9.60
CA ARG A 58 6.22 17.35 9.40
C ARG A 58 5.14 18.25 9.99
N ALA A 59 3.87 17.93 9.76
CA ALA A 59 2.75 18.70 10.30
C ALA A 59 2.74 18.67 11.84
N GLN A 60 3.04 17.52 12.46
CA GLN A 60 3.14 17.40 13.91
C GLN A 60 4.31 18.21 14.47
N GLN A 61 5.48 18.17 13.81
CA GLN A 61 6.64 18.99 14.20
C GLN A 61 6.35 20.48 14.08
N SER A 62 5.68 20.91 13.01
CA SER A 62 5.26 22.30 12.83
C SER A 62 4.32 22.76 13.94
N LEU A 63 3.35 21.93 14.33
CA LEU A 63 2.42 22.21 15.42
C LEU A 63 3.18 22.46 16.74
N LEU A 64 4.14 21.60 17.07
CA LEU A 64 5.00 21.76 18.26
C LEU A 64 5.84 23.03 18.19
N ASN A 65 6.42 23.34 17.03
CA ASN A 65 7.25 24.54 16.83
C ASN A 65 6.43 25.85 16.98
N HIS A 66 5.12 25.80 16.76
CA HIS A 66 4.21 26.94 16.90
C HIS A 66 3.50 27.00 18.27
N GLY A 67 4.04 26.30 19.28
CA GLY A 67 3.64 26.45 20.67
C GLY A 67 2.59 25.45 21.17
N ALA A 68 2.28 24.42 20.38
CA ALA A 68 1.47 23.31 20.84
C ALA A 68 2.27 22.44 21.83
N VAL A 69 1.59 21.87 22.82
CA VAL A 69 2.23 20.97 23.79
C VAL A 69 2.38 19.57 23.21
N SER A 70 3.30 18.75 23.74
CA SER A 70 3.55 17.39 23.23
C SER A 70 2.34 16.45 23.23
N THR A 71 1.27 16.81 23.95
CA THR A 71 -0.03 16.13 23.96
C THR A 71 -0.96 16.55 22.83
N ASP A 72 -0.70 17.69 22.19
CA ASP A 72 -1.46 18.18 21.04
C ASP A 72 -1.08 17.37 19.82
N ARG A 73 -1.98 16.50 19.39
CA ARG A 73 -1.82 15.67 18.21
C ARG A 73 -2.67 16.19 17.07
N LEU A 74 -2.19 16.01 15.84
CA LEU A 74 -3.02 16.23 14.66
C LEU A 74 -4.31 15.42 14.79
N GLY A 75 -5.44 16.12 14.70
CA GLY A 75 -6.77 15.53 14.83
C GLY A 75 -7.11 14.71 13.59
N GLY A 76 -6.98 13.40 13.72
CA GLY A 76 -7.46 12.40 12.77
C GLY A 76 -7.30 11.05 13.41
N ASP A 77 -8.32 10.20 13.35
CA ASP A 77 -8.21 8.81 13.77
C ASP A 77 -7.97 7.89 12.57
N ARG A 78 -7.57 6.65 12.84
CA ARG A 78 -7.40 5.62 11.80
C ARG A 78 -8.65 5.47 10.94
N ASP A 79 -9.83 5.61 11.54
CA ASP A 79 -11.12 5.54 10.87
C ASP A 79 -11.30 6.70 9.87
N SER A 80 -10.83 7.91 10.19
CA SER A 80 -10.80 9.05 9.28
C SER A 80 -9.89 8.81 8.06
N LEU A 81 -8.68 8.24 8.27
CA LEU A 81 -7.81 7.88 7.13
C LEU A 81 -8.42 6.76 6.29
N PHE A 82 -9.07 5.79 6.93
CA PHE A 82 -9.77 4.71 6.25
C PHE A 82 -10.95 5.23 5.43
N GLU A 83 -11.70 6.21 5.94
CA GLU A 83 -12.82 6.84 5.23
C GLU A 83 -12.33 7.59 3.97
N ILE A 84 -11.19 8.28 4.07
CA ILE A 84 -10.67 9.08 2.96
C ILE A 84 -9.89 8.23 1.95
N ILE A 85 -9.00 7.35 2.41
CA ILE A 85 -8.11 6.54 1.54
C ILE A 85 -8.80 5.25 1.11
N GLY A 86 -9.70 4.70 1.92
CA GLY A 86 -10.32 3.38 1.74
C GLY A 86 -9.55 2.26 2.44
N ASP A 87 -10.01 1.00 2.29
CA ASP A 87 -9.39 -0.18 2.89
C ASP A 87 -8.09 -0.64 2.18
N TYR A 88 -7.04 0.18 2.28
CA TYR A 88 -5.73 -0.14 1.72
C TYR A 88 -5.07 -1.35 2.41
N ASN A 89 -5.34 -1.58 3.70
CA ASN A 89 -4.79 -2.71 4.46
C ASN A 89 -5.39 -4.03 3.97
N GLY A 90 -6.71 -4.09 3.77
CA GLY A 90 -7.36 -5.23 3.12
C GLY A 90 -6.78 -5.48 1.72
N THR A 91 -6.61 -4.42 0.93
CA THR A 91 -6.01 -4.52 -0.41
C THR A 91 -4.58 -5.08 -0.37
N LEU A 92 -3.72 -4.62 0.53
CA LEU A 92 -2.34 -5.10 0.66
C LEU A 92 -2.28 -6.57 1.14
N ARG A 93 -3.16 -6.98 2.06
CA ARG A 93 -3.27 -8.38 2.50
C ARG A 93 -3.70 -9.31 1.37
N GLU A 94 -4.65 -8.87 0.54
CA GLU A 94 -5.06 -9.63 -0.64
C GLU A 94 -3.90 -9.72 -1.67
N CYS A 95 -3.10 -8.67 -1.81
CA CYS A 95 -1.88 -8.71 -2.64
C CYS A 95 -0.85 -9.70 -2.10
N GLU A 96 -0.59 -9.69 -0.79
CA GLU A 96 0.30 -10.64 -0.12
C GLU A 96 -0.15 -12.09 -0.35
N GLN A 97 -1.43 -12.36 -0.13
CA GLN A 97 -2.02 -13.69 -0.33
C GLN A 97 -1.88 -14.16 -1.78
N LEU A 98 -2.16 -13.29 -2.74
CA LEU A 98 -2.01 -13.58 -4.17
C LEU A 98 -0.56 -13.96 -4.54
N LEU A 99 0.41 -13.22 -3.99
CA LEU A 99 1.84 -13.48 -4.22
C LEU A 99 2.31 -14.79 -3.60
N ASP A 100 1.83 -15.10 -2.38
CA ASP A 100 2.14 -16.34 -1.70
C ASP A 100 1.51 -17.56 -2.39
N ASP A 101 0.24 -17.46 -2.80
CA ASP A 101 -0.43 -18.51 -3.55
C ASP A 101 0.28 -18.79 -4.88
N ASN A 102 0.71 -17.73 -5.57
CA ASN A 102 1.51 -17.88 -6.78
C ASN A 102 2.90 -18.51 -6.50
N ARG A 103 3.51 -18.25 -5.34
CA ARG A 103 4.76 -18.90 -4.91
C ARG A 103 4.55 -20.39 -4.69
N ARG A 104 3.54 -20.75 -3.90
CA ARG A 104 3.22 -22.14 -3.59
C ARG A 104 2.83 -22.92 -4.86
N TYR A 105 2.10 -22.30 -5.78
CA TYR A 105 1.75 -22.91 -7.07
C TYR A 105 3.00 -23.16 -7.94
N ALA A 106 3.92 -22.20 -8.03
CA ALA A 106 5.16 -22.36 -8.79
C ALA A 106 6.06 -23.48 -8.23
N GLU A 107 6.17 -23.58 -6.90
CA GLU A 107 6.96 -24.62 -6.21
C GLU A 107 6.37 -26.03 -6.39
N THR A 108 5.05 -26.15 -6.44
CA THR A 108 4.36 -27.45 -6.51
C THR A 108 4.13 -27.98 -7.93
N THR A 109 4.04 -27.10 -8.93
CA THR A 109 3.56 -27.48 -10.27
C THR A 109 4.64 -27.46 -11.37
N GLY A 110 5.83 -26.93 -11.09
CA GLY A 110 6.93 -26.81 -12.05
C GLY A 110 6.64 -25.81 -13.20
N PRO A 111 7.62 -25.55 -14.10
CA PRO A 111 7.62 -24.41 -15.02
C PRO A 111 6.59 -24.42 -16.16
N ILE A 112 5.73 -25.44 -16.29
CA ILE A 112 5.00 -25.72 -17.56
C ILE A 112 3.47 -25.42 -17.52
N LYS A 113 2.91 -24.82 -16.44
CA LYS A 113 1.45 -24.47 -16.40
C LYS A 113 1.13 -22.98 -16.27
N ASN A 114 1.94 -22.13 -16.91
CA ASN A 114 1.83 -20.67 -16.87
C ASN A 114 0.52 -20.07 -17.46
N ILE A 115 -0.30 -20.87 -18.17
CA ILE A 115 -1.49 -20.39 -18.91
C ILE A 115 -2.80 -20.50 -18.10
N GLY A 116 -3.05 -21.65 -17.46
CA GLY A 116 -4.30 -21.88 -16.72
C GLY A 116 -4.40 -21.07 -15.42
N TRP A 117 -3.26 -20.88 -14.74
CA TRP A 117 -3.15 -19.99 -13.59
C TRP A 117 -3.34 -18.52 -14.02
N ASN A 118 -2.71 -18.08 -15.11
CA ASN A 118 -2.91 -16.73 -15.66
C ASN A 118 -4.39 -16.43 -15.91
N ILE A 119 -5.13 -17.30 -16.59
CA ILE A 119 -6.54 -17.06 -16.91
C ILE A 119 -7.40 -16.89 -15.65
N SER A 120 -7.10 -17.64 -14.59
CA SER A 120 -7.87 -17.61 -13.34
C SER A 120 -7.46 -16.46 -12.41
N VAL A 121 -6.20 -16.01 -12.50
CA VAL A 121 -5.59 -15.02 -11.61
C VAL A 121 -5.61 -13.61 -12.18
N MET A 122 -5.58 -13.45 -13.52
CA MET A 122 -5.61 -12.14 -14.16
C MET A 122 -6.80 -11.26 -13.75
N PRO A 123 -8.05 -11.77 -13.61
CA PRO A 123 -9.15 -10.95 -13.11
C PRO A 123 -8.93 -10.44 -11.69
N GLN A 124 -8.30 -11.25 -10.82
CA GLN A 124 -7.98 -10.86 -9.45
C GLN A 124 -6.86 -9.82 -9.43
N VAL A 125 -5.82 -10.01 -10.25
CA VAL A 125 -4.74 -9.03 -10.44
C VAL A 125 -5.30 -7.69 -10.91
N GLU A 126 -6.13 -7.68 -11.94
CA GLU A 126 -6.70 -6.45 -12.49
C GLU A 126 -7.61 -5.74 -11.49
N HIS A 127 -8.40 -6.49 -10.72
CA HIS A 127 -9.19 -5.94 -9.61
C HIS A 127 -8.31 -5.30 -8.53
N LEU A 128 -7.25 -5.97 -8.10
CA LEU A 128 -6.30 -5.44 -7.12
C LEU A 128 -5.57 -4.20 -7.64
N ARG A 129 -5.14 -4.21 -8.90
CA ARG A 129 -4.51 -3.04 -9.55
C ARG A 129 -5.42 -1.81 -9.51
N GLY A 130 -6.70 -1.96 -9.84
CA GLY A 130 -7.67 -0.86 -9.76
C GLY A 130 -7.80 -0.29 -8.34
N ARG A 131 -7.80 -1.15 -7.31
CA ARG A 131 -7.82 -0.72 -5.90
C ARG A 131 -6.53 -0.01 -5.49
N LEU A 132 -5.36 -0.57 -5.84
CA LEU A 132 -4.06 0.02 -5.56
C LEU A 132 -3.92 1.43 -6.15
N GLN A 133 -4.33 1.60 -7.42
CA GLN A 133 -4.31 2.90 -8.10
C GLN A 133 -5.27 3.89 -7.44
N MET A 134 -6.46 3.44 -7.06
CA MET A 134 -7.45 4.28 -6.37
C MET A 134 -6.94 4.76 -5.01
N HIS A 135 -6.35 3.88 -4.19
CA HIS A 135 -5.76 4.25 -2.90
C HIS A 135 -4.62 5.25 -3.09
N SER A 136 -3.71 4.98 -4.03
CA SER A 136 -2.56 5.85 -4.32
C SER A 136 -3.01 7.24 -4.76
N SER A 137 -4.00 7.32 -5.65
CA SER A 137 -4.55 8.59 -6.14
C SER A 137 -5.19 9.41 -5.02
N ARG A 138 -5.92 8.77 -4.10
CA ARG A 138 -6.51 9.45 -2.93
C ARG A 138 -5.45 10.00 -2.00
N ILE A 139 -4.41 9.22 -1.72
CA ILE A 139 -3.29 9.68 -0.89
C ILE A 139 -2.61 10.89 -1.53
N GLN A 140 -2.30 10.82 -2.82
CA GLN A 140 -1.70 11.95 -3.54
C GLN A 140 -2.59 13.21 -3.51
N HIS A 141 -3.92 13.04 -3.59
CA HIS A 141 -4.86 14.15 -3.49
C HIS A 141 -4.80 14.83 -2.11
N ILE A 142 -4.72 14.04 -1.03
CA ILE A 142 -4.57 14.53 0.35
C ILE A 142 -3.22 15.23 0.54
N LEU A 143 -2.16 14.73 -0.09
CA LEU A 143 -0.81 15.26 0.07
C LEU A 143 -0.56 16.56 -0.67
N LYS A 144 -1.30 16.83 -1.75
CA LYS A 144 -1.11 18.00 -2.63
C LYS A 144 -1.02 19.36 -1.90
N PRO A 145 -1.81 19.65 -0.85
CA PRO A 145 -1.70 20.89 -0.09
C PRO A 145 -0.42 21.04 0.73
N PHE A 146 0.28 19.94 1.04
CA PHE A 146 1.50 19.91 1.85
C PHE A 146 2.79 19.94 1.03
N GLN A 147 2.68 20.03 -0.29
CA GLN A 147 3.81 20.07 -1.24
C GLN A 147 4.13 21.50 -1.73
N MET A 148 3.43 22.52 -1.23
CA MET A 148 3.63 23.94 -1.57
C MET A 148 4.52 24.65 -0.56
#